data_AF-A0A7K8W8X1-F1
#
_entry.id   AF-A0A7K8W8X1-F1
#
_cell.length_a   1.000
_cell.length_b   1.000
_cell.length_c   1.000
_cell.angle_alpha   90.00
_cell.angle_beta   90.00
_cell.angle_gamma   90.00
#
_symmetry.space_group_name_H-M   'P 1'
#
loop_
_entity.id
_entity.type
_entity.pdbx_description
1 polymer ?
#
loop_
_entity_poly.entity_id
_entity_poly.type
_entity_poly.pdbx_seq_one_letter_code
_entity_poly.pdbx_strand_id
1 'polypeptide(L)'
;IPQRLARLAAAAQEETWQSRQQLQTQQQEVARLQEELSRARQDGERWASALQRAQREALEREAMRGAEQARQQELIRDMKERLLELLREKDALWQKTEGIDTPVPSPAPRDIGLCSRCHKDFRLLSRRYSCRLCQGKVCHACSMDFGKQGRCCLICYQQRHPQAT
;
A
#
# COMPACT_ATOMS: atom_id res chain seq x y z
N ILE A 1 -49.83 81.93 -59.27
CA ILE A 1 -48.44 82.19 -58.84
C ILE A 1 -48.25 82.01 -57.31
N PRO A 2 -49.00 82.69 -56.41
CA PRO A 2 -48.76 82.60 -54.96
C PRO A 2 -49.00 81.21 -54.33
N GLN A 3 -50.01 80.47 -54.78
CA GLN A 3 -50.29 79.11 -54.26
C GLN A 3 -49.20 78.08 -54.59
N ARG A 4 -48.50 78.23 -55.73
CA ARG A 4 -47.39 77.33 -56.11
C ARG A 4 -46.17 77.58 -55.21
N LEU A 5 -45.87 78.83 -54.92
CA LEU A 5 -44.76 79.20 -54.03
C LEU A 5 -45.00 78.70 -52.59
N ALA A 6 -46.23 78.83 -52.08
CA ALA A 6 -46.59 78.32 -50.75
C ALA A 6 -46.42 76.79 -50.64
N ARG A 7 -46.81 76.03 -51.68
CA ARG A 7 -46.62 74.57 -51.71
C ARG A 7 -45.16 74.16 -51.75
N LEU A 8 -44.33 74.89 -52.50
CA LEU A 8 -42.89 74.63 -52.56
C LEU A 8 -42.21 74.96 -51.23
N ALA A 9 -42.60 76.05 -50.56
CA ALA A 9 -42.10 76.40 -49.25
C ALA A 9 -42.47 75.35 -48.18
N ALA A 10 -43.71 74.83 -48.22
CA ALA A 10 -44.15 73.77 -47.32
C ALA A 10 -43.40 72.45 -47.55
N ALA A 11 -43.18 72.06 -48.82
CA ALA A 11 -42.41 70.87 -49.17
C ALA A 11 -40.94 70.99 -48.71
N ALA A 12 -40.30 72.14 -48.94
CA ALA A 12 -38.94 72.38 -48.45
C ALA A 12 -38.85 72.36 -46.92
N GLN A 13 -39.86 72.90 -46.23
CA GLN A 13 -39.92 72.86 -44.76
C GLN A 13 -40.04 71.42 -44.25
N GLU A 14 -40.91 70.61 -44.86
CA GLU A 14 -41.10 69.21 -44.54
C GLU A 14 -39.81 68.40 -44.77
N GLU A 15 -39.14 68.58 -45.91
CA GLU A 15 -37.85 67.93 -46.19
C GLU A 15 -36.77 68.30 -45.15
N THR A 16 -36.69 69.58 -44.76
CA THR A 16 -35.73 69.99 -43.72
C THR A 16 -36.07 69.45 -42.34
N TRP A 17 -37.36 69.24 -42.05
CA TRP A 17 -37.80 68.63 -40.79
C TRP A 17 -37.47 67.14 -40.77
N GLN A 18 -37.77 66.41 -41.84
CA GLN A 18 -37.44 64.98 -41.99
C GLN A 18 -35.93 64.75 -41.93
N SER A 19 -35.13 65.57 -42.63
CA SER A 19 -33.68 65.49 -42.60
C SER A 19 -33.11 65.72 -41.19
N ARG A 20 -33.64 66.69 -40.43
CA ARG A 20 -33.25 66.92 -39.04
C ARG A 20 -33.61 65.75 -38.13
N GLN A 21 -34.81 65.20 -38.28
CA GLN A 21 -35.23 64.05 -37.49
C GLN A 21 -34.32 62.85 -37.76
N GLN A 22 -33.96 62.62 -39.02
CA GLN A 22 -33.08 61.53 -39.43
C GLN A 22 -31.66 61.70 -38.86
N LEU A 23 -31.11 62.93 -38.90
CA LEU A 23 -29.83 63.25 -38.26
C LEU A 23 -29.88 63.02 -36.74
N GLN A 24 -30.98 63.39 -36.08
CA GLN A 24 -31.15 63.20 -34.65
C GLN A 24 -31.17 61.72 -34.27
N THR A 25 -31.88 60.89 -35.04
CA THR A 25 -31.89 59.42 -34.86
C THR A 25 -30.50 58.83 -35.05
N GLN A 26 -29.78 59.24 -36.11
CA GLN A 26 -28.41 58.78 -36.36
C GLN A 26 -27.45 59.18 -35.24
N GLN A 27 -27.58 60.39 -34.69
CA GLN A 27 -26.76 60.83 -33.56
C GLN A 27 -27.01 59.99 -32.30
N GLN A 28 -28.27 59.65 -32.01
CA GLN A 28 -28.61 58.76 -30.90
C GLN A 28 -28.05 57.35 -31.10
N GLU A 29 -28.11 56.83 -32.32
CA GLU A 29 -27.58 55.50 -32.64
C GLU A 29 -26.05 55.47 -32.52
N VAL A 30 -25.35 56.50 -33.01
CA VAL A 30 -23.90 56.64 -32.84
C VAL A 30 -23.53 56.71 -31.36
N ALA A 31 -24.26 57.48 -30.55
CA ALA A 31 -24.01 57.56 -29.11
C ALA A 31 -24.18 56.19 -28.42
N ARG A 32 -25.25 55.45 -28.76
CA ARG A 32 -25.48 54.10 -28.23
C ARG A 32 -24.33 53.15 -28.62
N LEU A 33 -23.94 53.13 -29.89
CA LEU A 33 -22.87 52.26 -30.37
C LEU A 33 -21.50 52.61 -29.76
N GLN A 34 -21.23 53.89 -29.53
CA GLN A 34 -20.03 54.32 -28.81
C GLN A 34 -20.00 53.80 -27.38
N GLU A 35 -21.14 53.82 -26.68
CA GLU A 35 -21.22 53.28 -25.33
C GLU A 35 -21.06 51.76 -25.32
N GLU A 36 -21.72 51.04 -26.21
CA GLU A 36 -21.56 49.58 -26.37
C GLU A 36 -20.11 49.21 -26.68
N LEU A 37 -19.44 49.94 -27.58
CA LEU A 37 -18.03 49.72 -27.88
C LEU A 37 -17.13 49.98 -26.67
N SER A 38 -17.42 51.02 -25.88
CA SER A 38 -16.64 51.32 -24.69
C SER A 38 -16.77 50.21 -23.63
N ARG A 39 -17.98 49.68 -23.43
CA ARG A 39 -18.24 48.54 -22.54
C ARG A 39 -17.52 47.29 -23.04
N ALA A 40 -17.64 46.97 -24.32
CA ALA A 40 -16.97 45.82 -24.92
C ALA A 40 -15.44 45.90 -24.79
N ARG A 41 -14.84 47.09 -24.92
CA ARG A 41 -13.41 47.30 -24.70
C ARG A 41 -13.01 47.05 -23.24
N GLN A 42 -13.76 47.61 -22.29
CA GLN A 42 -13.51 47.39 -20.87
C GLN A 42 -13.61 45.90 -20.49
N ASP A 43 -14.62 45.21 -21.02
CA ASP A 43 -14.75 43.77 -20.81
C ASP A 43 -13.57 43.01 -21.43
N GLY A 44 -13.14 43.38 -22.63
CA GLY A 44 -11.93 42.83 -23.26
C GLY A 44 -10.69 42.97 -22.39
N GLU A 45 -10.45 44.15 -21.82
CA GLU A 45 -9.32 44.41 -20.90
C GLU A 45 -9.42 43.59 -19.61
N ARG A 46 -10.64 43.47 -19.05
CA ARG A 46 -10.91 42.64 -17.87
C ARG A 46 -10.61 41.17 -18.14
N TRP A 47 -11.08 40.64 -19.26
CA TRP A 47 -10.85 39.25 -19.66
C TRP A 47 -9.38 38.99 -19.97
N ALA A 48 -8.69 39.89 -20.66
CA ALA A 48 -7.26 39.78 -20.92
C ALA A 48 -6.46 39.72 -19.61
N SER A 49 -6.79 40.59 -18.65
CA SER A 49 -6.16 40.59 -17.32
C SER A 49 -6.46 39.31 -16.53
N ALA A 50 -7.70 38.82 -16.60
CA ALA A 50 -8.11 37.58 -15.95
C ALA A 50 -7.40 36.36 -16.54
N LEU A 51 -7.30 36.29 -17.87
CA LEU A 51 -6.59 35.23 -18.57
C LEU A 51 -5.11 35.21 -18.19
N GLN A 52 -4.45 36.37 -18.15
CA GLN A 52 -3.04 36.47 -17.77
C GLN A 52 -2.81 36.02 -16.32
N ARG A 53 -3.73 36.34 -15.40
CA ARG A 53 -3.67 35.83 -14.01
C ARG A 53 -3.86 34.32 -13.98
N ALA A 54 -4.88 33.79 -14.66
CA ALA A 54 -5.16 32.36 -14.71
C ALA A 54 -3.98 31.56 -15.29
N GLN A 55 -3.31 32.08 -16.33
CA GLN A 55 -2.10 31.48 -16.90
C GLN A 55 -0.95 31.45 -15.89
N ARG A 56 -0.68 32.55 -15.18
CA ARG A 56 0.36 32.57 -14.13
C ARG A 56 0.08 31.55 -13.03
N GLU A 57 -1.14 31.54 -12.50
CA GLU A 57 -1.51 30.59 -11.45
C GLU A 57 -1.46 29.13 -11.96
N ALA A 58 -1.78 28.88 -13.23
CA ALA A 58 -1.65 27.55 -13.82
C ALA A 58 -0.18 27.10 -13.85
N LEU A 59 0.72 27.97 -14.31
CA LEU A 59 2.16 27.69 -14.34
C LEU A 59 2.73 27.48 -12.92
N GLU A 60 2.32 28.29 -11.95
CA GLU A 60 2.73 28.12 -10.55
C GLU A 60 2.24 26.77 -9.98
N ARG A 61 0.99 26.41 -10.26
CA ARG A 61 0.43 25.10 -9.84
C ARG A 61 1.17 23.94 -10.51
N GLU A 62 1.53 24.06 -11.78
CA GLU A 62 2.34 23.06 -12.49
C GLU A 62 3.73 22.93 -11.90
N ALA A 63 4.42 24.04 -11.62
CA ALA A 63 5.73 24.05 -10.97
C ALA A 63 5.67 23.39 -9.59
N MET A 64 4.65 23.72 -8.78
CA MET A 64 4.45 23.10 -7.46
C MET A 64 4.20 21.60 -7.54
N ARG A 65 3.36 21.14 -8.49
CA ARG A 65 3.13 19.71 -8.73
C ARG A 65 4.41 19.01 -9.17
N GLY A 66 5.17 19.62 -10.08
CA GLY A 66 6.46 19.08 -10.53
C GLY A 66 7.48 18.96 -9.40
N ALA A 67 7.57 19.97 -8.53
CA ALA A 67 8.45 19.93 -7.37
C ALA A 67 8.06 18.84 -6.36
N GLU A 68 6.77 18.67 -6.10
CA GLU A 68 6.27 17.58 -5.25
C GLU A 68 6.55 16.21 -5.85
N GLN A 69 6.32 16.03 -7.16
CA GLN A 69 6.62 14.79 -7.86
C GLN A 69 8.11 14.45 -7.80
N ALA A 70 8.99 15.44 -7.95
CA ALA A 70 10.43 15.25 -7.82
C ALA A 70 10.83 14.79 -6.40
N ARG A 71 10.27 15.41 -5.36
CA ARG A 71 10.48 14.98 -3.96
C ARG A 71 10.04 13.54 -3.72
N GLN A 72 8.88 13.16 -4.26
CA GLN A 72 8.37 11.79 -4.13
C GLN A 72 9.27 10.78 -4.85
N GLN A 73 9.77 11.12 -6.04
CA GLN A 73 10.70 10.26 -6.77
C GLN A 73 12.02 10.06 -6.03
N GLU A 74 12.56 11.13 -5.44
CA GLU A 74 13.75 11.07 -4.60
C GLU A 74 13.52 10.19 -3.37
N LEU A 75 12.43 10.41 -2.62
CA LEU A 75 12.09 9.57 -1.48
C LEU A 75 11.97 8.09 -1.85
N ILE A 76 11.31 7.77 -2.97
CA ILE A 76 11.19 6.39 -3.46
C ILE A 76 12.56 5.79 -3.79
N ARG A 77 13.45 6.57 -4.41
CA ARG A 77 14.82 6.13 -4.71
C ARG A 77 15.56 5.82 -3.41
N ASP A 78 15.56 6.74 -2.46
CA ASP A 78 16.26 6.61 -1.18
C ASP A 78 15.70 5.42 -0.37
N MET A 79 14.38 5.22 -0.37
CA MET A 79 13.73 4.05 0.25
C MET A 79 14.15 2.74 -0.40
N LYS A 80 14.26 2.69 -1.73
CA LYS A 80 14.73 1.50 -2.45
C LYS A 80 16.18 1.18 -2.13
N GLU A 81 17.04 2.21 -2.09
CA GLU A 81 18.45 2.06 -1.70
C GLU A 81 18.56 1.51 -0.27
N ARG A 82 17.83 2.10 0.68
CA ARG A 82 17.81 1.64 2.07
C ARG A 82 17.29 0.21 2.21
N LEU A 83 16.28 -0.18 1.43
CA LEU A 83 15.77 -1.55 1.43
C LEU A 83 16.84 -2.54 0.94
N LEU A 84 17.59 -2.19 -0.11
CA LEU A 84 18.67 -3.03 -0.62
C LEU A 84 19.81 -3.17 0.41
N GLU A 85 20.16 -2.10 1.12
CA GLU A 85 21.13 -2.15 2.22
C GLU A 85 20.67 -3.11 3.32
N LEU A 86 19.43 -2.95 3.80
CA LEU A 86 18.87 -3.80 4.86
C LEU A 86 18.79 -5.27 4.44
N LEU A 87 18.47 -5.56 3.18
CA LEU A 87 18.47 -6.92 2.66
C LEU A 87 19.88 -7.53 2.69
N ARG A 88 20.91 -6.77 2.29
CA ARG A 88 22.31 -7.22 2.35
C ARG A 88 22.76 -7.45 3.78
N GLU A 89 22.42 -6.55 4.70
CA GLU A 89 22.71 -6.70 6.14
C GLU A 89 22.03 -7.95 6.71
N LYS A 90 20.74 -8.16 6.39
CA LYS A 90 19.97 -9.34 6.78
C LYS A 90 20.60 -10.63 6.23
N ASP A 91 21.02 -10.65 4.96
CA ASP A 91 21.69 -11.82 4.36
C ASP A 91 23.05 -12.10 5.03
N ALA A 92 23.83 -11.07 5.34
CA ALA A 92 25.10 -11.20 6.05
C ALA A 92 24.92 -11.75 7.49
N LEU A 93 23.86 -11.34 8.18
CA LEU A 93 23.51 -11.88 9.49
C LEU A 93 23.03 -13.34 9.37
N TRP A 94 22.21 -13.66 8.39
CA TRP A 94 21.75 -15.03 8.13
C TRP A 94 22.92 -15.99 7.93
N GLN A 95 23.89 -15.64 7.08
CA GLN A 95 25.09 -16.44 6.84
C GLN A 95 25.91 -16.71 8.10
N LYS A 96 25.99 -15.73 9.02
CA LYS A 96 26.69 -15.90 10.30
C LYS A 96 25.97 -16.89 11.21
N THR A 97 24.64 -16.87 11.22
CA THR A 97 23.84 -17.77 12.07
C THR A 97 23.84 -19.20 11.54
N GLU A 98 23.74 -19.41 10.23
CA GLU A 98 23.80 -20.77 9.66
C GLU A 98 25.18 -21.45 9.84
N GLY A 99 26.25 -20.67 9.96
CA GLY A 99 27.58 -21.18 10.31
C GLY A 99 27.71 -21.63 11.77
N ILE A 100 26.74 -21.33 12.64
CA ILE A 100 26.72 -21.71 14.06
C ILE A 100 25.96 -23.04 14.26
N ASP A 101 25.00 -23.35 13.39
CA ASP A 101 24.18 -24.58 13.44
C ASP A 101 24.86 -25.81 12.79
N THR A 102 26.19 -25.91 12.83
CA THR A 102 26.81 -27.24 12.68
C THR A 102 26.36 -28.11 13.86
N PRO A 103 25.59 -29.20 13.64
CA PRO A 103 25.15 -30.05 14.73
C PRO A 103 26.40 -30.74 15.29
N VAL A 104 26.89 -30.28 16.43
CA VAL A 104 27.75 -31.10 17.28
C VAL A 104 26.93 -32.36 17.58
N PRO A 105 27.41 -33.58 17.26
CA PRO A 105 26.70 -34.79 17.60
C PRO A 105 26.64 -34.91 19.12
N SER A 106 25.52 -34.52 19.72
CA SER A 106 25.27 -34.72 21.14
C SER A 106 25.08 -36.23 21.40
N PRO A 107 25.76 -36.82 22.40
CA PRO A 107 25.71 -38.25 22.72
C PRO A 107 24.44 -38.64 23.50
N ALA A 108 23.30 -37.99 23.24
CA ALA A 108 22.05 -38.32 23.92
C ALA A 108 21.44 -39.61 23.32
N PRO A 109 21.20 -40.68 24.13
CA PRO A 109 20.67 -41.94 23.64
C PRO A 109 19.24 -41.77 23.09
N ARG A 110 19.02 -42.20 21.85
CA ARG A 110 17.77 -42.03 21.10
C ARG A 110 16.64 -43.01 21.51
N ASP A 111 16.80 -43.73 22.62
CA ASP A 111 15.94 -44.87 22.98
C ASP A 111 15.03 -44.63 24.21
N ILE A 112 14.58 -43.39 24.43
CA ILE A 112 13.76 -43.03 25.61
C ILE A 112 12.29 -43.53 25.50
N GLY A 113 11.87 -43.96 24.31
CA GLY A 113 10.48 -44.32 24.00
C GLY A 113 10.18 -45.81 23.81
N LEU A 114 11.18 -46.69 23.77
CA LEU A 114 11.02 -48.10 23.38
C LEU A 114 11.19 -49.08 24.53
N CYS A 115 10.44 -50.18 24.49
CA CYS A 115 10.70 -51.32 25.36
C CYS A 115 12.05 -51.95 25.01
N SER A 116 13.00 -52.03 25.96
CA SER A 116 14.34 -52.61 25.78
C SER A 116 14.36 -54.12 25.47
N ARG A 117 13.20 -54.75 25.25
CA ARG A 117 13.06 -56.19 24.95
C ARG A 117 12.31 -56.46 23.66
N CYS A 118 11.12 -55.90 23.49
CA CYS A 118 10.34 -56.10 22.28
C CYS A 118 10.45 -54.94 21.28
N HIS A 119 11.21 -53.88 21.61
CA HIS A 119 11.42 -52.68 20.80
C HIS A 119 10.14 -51.99 20.32
N LYS A 120 9.00 -52.26 20.99
CA LYS A 120 7.74 -51.56 20.74
C LYS A 120 7.73 -50.23 21.49
N ASP A 121 7.17 -49.21 20.84
CA ASP A 121 6.93 -47.91 21.45
C ASP A 121 6.01 -48.00 22.67
N PHE A 122 6.37 -47.29 23.72
CA PHE A 122 5.47 -47.02 24.84
C PHE A 122 4.41 -46.01 24.40
N ARG A 123 3.25 -46.52 23.95
CA ARG A 123 2.06 -45.69 23.70
C ARG A 123 1.68 -44.90 24.95
N LEU A 124 0.95 -43.80 24.77
CA LEU A 124 0.60 -42.83 25.84
C LEU A 124 0.01 -43.48 27.11
N LEU A 125 -0.75 -44.56 26.97
CA LEU A 125 -1.39 -45.30 28.09
C LEU A 125 -0.59 -46.52 28.58
N SER A 126 0.58 -46.80 27.99
CA SER A 126 1.39 -47.95 28.36
C SER A 126 2.26 -47.64 29.57
N ARG A 127 2.05 -48.39 30.66
CA ARG A 127 2.91 -48.30 31.85
C ARG A 127 4.34 -48.74 31.52
N ARG A 128 5.32 -47.95 31.99
CA ARG A 128 6.75 -48.20 31.81
C ARG A 128 7.34 -48.72 33.10
N TYR A 129 8.00 -49.88 33.05
CA TYR A 129 8.64 -50.49 34.21
C TYR A 129 10.16 -50.48 34.05
N SER A 130 10.89 -50.21 35.13
CA SER A 130 12.36 -50.37 35.15
C SER A 130 12.72 -51.76 35.63
N CYS A 131 13.56 -52.49 34.88
CA CYS A 131 14.12 -53.75 35.38
C CYS A 131 15.12 -53.47 36.51
N ARG A 132 14.96 -54.10 37.67
CA ARG A 132 15.89 -53.92 38.80
C ARG A 132 17.33 -54.37 38.54
N LEU A 133 17.56 -55.23 37.56
CA LEU A 133 18.87 -55.81 37.26
C LEU A 133 19.61 -55.02 36.18
N CYS A 134 18.99 -54.82 35.02
CA CYS A 134 19.62 -54.14 33.89
C CYS A 134 19.18 -52.68 33.71
N GLN A 135 18.31 -52.16 34.58
CA GLN A 135 17.75 -50.79 34.57
C GLN A 135 16.96 -50.38 33.31
N GLY A 136 16.91 -51.25 32.28
CA GLY A 136 16.17 -51.02 31.04
C GLY A 136 14.67 -50.84 31.26
N LYS A 137 14.06 -49.98 30.44
CA LYS A 137 12.61 -49.74 30.42
C LYS A 137 11.91 -50.84 29.66
N VAL A 138 10.98 -51.53 30.30
CA VAL A 138 10.25 -52.66 29.71
C VAL A 138 8.75 -52.48 29.85
N CYS A 139 8.00 -53.00 28.88
CA CYS A 139 6.54 -53.04 28.94
C CYS A 139 6.07 -54.14 29.88
N HIS A 140 4.79 -54.09 30.26
CA HIS A 140 4.18 -55.08 31.14
C HIS A 140 4.47 -56.53 30.70
N ALA A 141 4.26 -56.83 29.41
CA ALA A 141 4.44 -58.16 28.83
C ALA A 141 5.90 -58.67 28.85
N CYS A 142 6.89 -57.76 28.88
CA CYS A 142 8.31 -58.12 28.88
C CYS A 142 8.91 -58.17 30.29
N SER A 143 8.06 -58.21 31.33
CA SER A 143 8.49 -58.05 32.71
C SER A 143 7.68 -58.89 33.68
N MET A 144 8.36 -59.44 34.70
CA MET A 144 7.80 -60.27 35.76
C MET A 144 7.89 -59.52 37.10
N ASP A 145 6.80 -59.54 37.86
CA ASP A 145 6.69 -58.85 39.14
C ASP A 145 7.04 -59.79 40.30
N PHE A 146 8.02 -59.41 41.13
CA PHE A 146 8.40 -60.17 42.32
C PHE A 146 7.78 -59.59 43.60
N GLY A 147 6.69 -58.83 43.47
CA GLY A 147 6.02 -58.19 44.60
C GLY A 147 6.97 -57.23 45.33
N LYS A 148 7.32 -57.55 46.58
CA LYS A 148 8.20 -56.70 47.43
C LYS A 148 9.60 -56.46 46.85
N GLN A 149 10.04 -57.30 45.92
CA GLN A 149 11.38 -57.24 45.34
C GLN A 149 11.47 -56.40 44.05
N GLY A 150 10.36 -55.82 43.59
CA GLY A 150 10.27 -55.05 42.36
C GLY A 150 10.23 -55.92 41.10
N ARG A 151 10.32 -55.28 39.94
CA ARG A 151 10.07 -55.93 38.64
C ARG A 151 11.37 -56.25 37.89
N CYS A 152 11.41 -57.38 37.21
CA CYS A 152 12.54 -57.81 36.39
C CYS A 152 12.12 -58.04 34.94
N CYS A 153 13.00 -57.82 33.95
CA CYS A 153 12.70 -58.21 32.57
C CYS A 153 12.86 -59.72 32.39
N LEU A 154 12.14 -60.30 31.42
CA LEU A 154 12.12 -61.75 31.19
C LEU A 154 13.53 -62.35 30.98
N ILE A 155 14.40 -61.64 30.27
CA ILE A 155 15.78 -62.10 30.01
C ILE A 155 16.59 -62.18 31.31
N CYS A 156 16.59 -61.12 32.12
CA CYS A 156 17.31 -61.12 33.39
C CYS A 156 16.69 -62.08 34.42
N TYR A 157 15.40 -62.39 34.27
CA TYR A 157 14.76 -63.44 35.06
C TYR A 157 15.26 -64.84 34.68
N GLN A 158 15.24 -65.18 33.38
CA GLN A 158 15.74 -66.46 32.87
C GLN A 158 17.22 -66.68 33.20
N GLN A 159 18.04 -65.63 33.14
CA GLN A 159 19.46 -65.69 33.51
C GLN A 159 19.71 -65.96 35.00
N ARG A 160 18.78 -65.60 35.90
CA ARG A 160 18.89 -65.81 37.35
C ARG A 160 18.23 -67.12 37.82
N HIS A 161 17.35 -67.71 37.01
CA HIS A 161 16.68 -68.98 37.28
C HIS A 161 16.80 -69.92 36.06
N PRO A 162 17.95 -70.58 35.84
CA PRO A 162 18.17 -71.48 34.70
C PRO A 162 17.44 -72.84 34.81
N GLN A 163 16.33 -72.94 35.55
CA GLN A 163 15.57 -74.18 35.76
C GLN A 163 14.06 -73.90 35.73
N ALA A 164 13.47 -74.03 34.53
CA ALA A 164 12.12 -74.54 34.29
C ALA A 164 11.98 -74.72 32.77
N THR A 165 12.16 -75.96 32.30
CA THR A 165 11.38 -76.52 31.18
C THR A 165 9.90 -76.24 31.36
#